data_AF-A0A6I2UGP3-F1
#
_entry.id   AF-A0A6I2UGP3-F1
#
_cell.length_a   1.000
_cell.length_b   1.000
_cell.length_c   1.000
_cell.angle_alpha   90.00
_cell.angle_beta   90.00
_cell.angle_gamma   90.00
#
_symmetry.space_group_name_H-M   'P 1'
#
loop_
_entity.id
_entity.type
_entity.pdbx_description
1 polymer ?
#
loop_
_entity_poly.entity_id
_entity_poly.type
_entity_poly.pdbx_seq_one_letter_code
_entity_poly.pdbx_strand_id
1 'polypeptide(L)'
;MSVKRVRRVRWGRVAAAIIGGALAVTLLTGFYDGDQKLVQTVYTVREGDTLREISERFLPLNTGGRRYILEFEEGIVQLNPELWENRGDIRPGQQIKINYWVKE
;
A
#
# COMPACT_ATOMS: atom_id res chain seq x y z
N MET A 1 -1.26 -25.93 -53.12
CA MET A 1 -1.12 -24.63 -52.42
C MET A 1 -2.15 -24.56 -51.30
N SER A 2 -1.73 -24.62 -50.03
CA SER A 2 -2.64 -24.50 -48.87
C SER A 2 -2.75 -23.02 -48.49
N VAL A 3 -3.92 -22.42 -48.70
CA VAL A 3 -4.19 -21.04 -48.29
C VAL A 3 -4.38 -21.03 -46.78
N LYS A 4 -3.41 -20.48 -46.05
CA LYS A 4 -3.54 -20.23 -44.61
C LYS A 4 -4.70 -19.27 -44.38
N ARG A 5 -5.79 -19.77 -43.80
CA ARG A 5 -6.95 -18.96 -43.40
C ARG A 5 -6.53 -17.99 -42.30
N VAL A 6 -6.29 -16.73 -42.65
CA VAL A 6 -6.00 -15.68 -41.68
C VAL A 6 -7.28 -15.40 -40.90
N ARG A 7 -7.26 -15.64 -39.58
CA ARG A 7 -8.38 -15.31 -38.69
C ARG A 7 -8.56 -13.79 -38.68
N ARG A 8 -9.72 -13.31 -39.16
CA ARG A 8 -10.07 -11.88 -39.09
C ARG A 8 -10.32 -11.49 -37.63
N VAL A 9 -9.50 -10.59 -37.10
CA VAL A 9 -9.65 -10.09 -35.72
C VAL A 9 -10.95 -9.30 -35.62
N ARG A 10 -11.75 -9.61 -34.59
CA ARG A 10 -12.99 -8.88 -34.28
C ARG A 10 -12.66 -7.69 -33.40
N TRP A 11 -12.16 -6.61 -34.00
CA TRP A 11 -11.69 -5.41 -33.28
C TRP A 11 -12.72 -4.82 -32.31
N GLY A 12 -14.02 -4.86 -32.63
CA GLY A 12 -15.06 -4.42 -31.68
C GLY A 12 -15.11 -5.24 -30.38
N ARG A 13 -14.81 -6.55 -30.44
CA ARG A 13 -14.73 -7.40 -29.23
C ARG A 13 -13.45 -7.15 -28.44
N VAL A 14 -12.34 -6.89 -29.14
CA VAL A 14 -11.07 -6.52 -28.51
C VAL A 14 -11.22 -5.18 -27.78
N ALA A 15 -11.82 -4.18 -28.43
CA ALA A 15 -12.09 -2.89 -27.81
C ALA A 15 -13.01 -3.02 -26.58
N ALA A 16 -14.11 -3.77 -26.70
CA ALA A 16 -15.00 -4.01 -25.56
C ALA A 16 -14.30 -4.72 -24.38
N ALA A 17 -13.42 -5.69 -24.67
CA ALA A 17 -12.64 -6.37 -23.63
C ALA A 17 -11.64 -5.44 -22.93
N ILE A 18 -10.99 -4.54 -23.67
CA ILE A 18 -10.07 -3.55 -23.09
C ILE A 18 -10.84 -2.56 -22.20
N ILE A 19 -11.96 -2.02 -22.67
CA ILE A 19 -12.77 -1.07 -21.91
C ILE A 19 -13.33 -1.73 -20.64
N GLY A 20 -13.89 -2.94 -20.77
CA GLY A 20 -14.37 -3.70 -19.63
C GLY A 20 -13.28 -4.01 -18.61
N GLY A 21 -12.08 -4.38 -19.08
CA GLY A 21 -10.92 -4.60 -18.23
C GLY A 21 -10.46 -3.33 -17.50
N ALA A 22 -10.38 -2.20 -18.20
CA ALA A 22 -9.98 -0.93 -17.61
C ALA A 22 -10.98 -0.47 -16.52
N LEU A 23 -12.29 -0.55 -16.80
CA LEU A 23 -13.33 -0.20 -15.82
C LEU A 23 -13.28 -1.10 -14.59
N ALA A 24 -13.08 -2.40 -14.77
CA ALA A 24 -12.95 -3.35 -13.67
C ALA A 24 -11.75 -3.01 -12.79
N VAL A 25 -10.59 -2.68 -13.37
CA VAL A 25 -9.42 -2.25 -12.61
C VAL A 25 -9.74 -1.00 -11.79
N THR A 26 -10.31 0.04 -12.40
CA THR A 26 -10.63 1.28 -11.70
C THR A 26 -11.59 1.07 -10.51
N LEU A 27 -12.62 0.24 -10.69
CA LEU A 27 -13.59 -0.05 -9.64
C LEU A 27 -13.02 -0.93 -8.52
N LEU A 28 -12.13 -1.87 -8.85
CA LEU A 28 -11.58 -2.84 -7.89
C LEU A 28 -10.38 -2.32 -7.11
N THR A 29 -9.60 -1.39 -7.67
CA THR A 29 -8.45 -0.81 -6.97
C THR A 29 -8.88 0.22 -5.92
N GLY A 30 -9.99 0.93 -6.18
CA GLY A 30 -10.63 1.84 -5.23
C GLY A 30 -9.75 3.02 -4.82
N PHE A 31 -10.08 4.23 -5.28
CA PHE A 31 -9.39 5.45 -4.87
C PHE A 31 -10.30 6.23 -3.92
N TYR A 32 -9.76 6.69 -2.79
CA TYR A 32 -10.47 7.61 -1.92
C TYR A 32 -10.11 9.04 -2.33
N ASP A 33 -11.09 9.76 -2.86
CA ASP A 33 -10.94 11.12 -3.41
C ASP A 33 -11.51 12.20 -2.48
N GLY A 34 -11.78 11.85 -1.22
CA GLY A 34 -12.23 12.78 -0.18
C GLY A 34 -11.07 13.36 0.63
N ASP A 35 -11.39 14.32 1.50
CA ASP A 35 -10.41 14.94 2.40
C ASP A 35 -9.76 13.90 3.33
N GLN A 36 -8.46 14.07 3.55
CA GLN A 36 -7.65 13.18 4.38
C GLN A 36 -6.81 14.00 5.35
N LYS A 37 -6.65 13.45 6.54
CA LYS A 37 -5.82 14.03 7.59
C LYS A 37 -4.61 13.16 7.85
N LEU A 38 -3.43 13.79 7.85
CA LEU A 38 -2.21 13.14 8.31
C LEU A 38 -2.22 13.06 9.84
N VAL A 39 -2.12 11.86 10.37
CA VAL A 39 -1.87 11.62 11.79
C VAL A 39 -0.39 11.33 11.99
N GLN A 40 0.24 12.03 12.92
CA GLN A 40 1.61 11.79 13.35
C GLN A 40 1.60 11.41 14.83
N THR A 41 2.24 10.31 15.18
CA THR A 41 2.28 9.79 16.55
C THR A 41 3.65 9.20 16.88
N VAL A 42 3.89 9.00 18.17
CA VAL A 42 5.09 8.36 18.70
C VAL A 42 4.67 7.13 19.49
N TYR A 43 5.25 5.99 19.13
CA TYR A 43 5.05 4.72 19.83
C TYR A 43 6.28 4.39 20.68
N THR A 44 6.06 4.07 21.96
CA THR A 44 7.12 3.56 22.84
C THR A 44 7.19 2.05 22.72
N VAL A 45 8.32 1.55 22.24
CA VAL A 45 8.60 0.12 22.01
C VAL A 45 8.51 -0.65 23.32
N ARG A 46 7.84 -1.79 23.29
CA ARG A 46 7.72 -2.73 24.41
C ARG A 46 8.66 -3.91 24.20
N GLU A 47 8.86 -4.68 25.26
CA GLU A 47 9.63 -5.91 25.18
C GLU A 47 9.01 -6.89 24.17
N GLY A 48 9.84 -7.38 23.26
CA GLY A 48 9.45 -8.31 22.20
C GLY A 48 8.85 -7.68 20.94
N ASP A 49 8.54 -6.38 20.93
CA ASP A 49 7.98 -5.73 19.73
C ASP A 49 8.99 -5.77 18.57
N THR A 50 8.47 -6.05 17.37
CA THR A 50 9.18 -5.94 16.10
C THR A 50 8.62 -4.81 15.23
N LEU A 51 9.36 -4.40 14.19
CA LEU A 51 8.87 -3.42 13.21
C LEU A 51 7.56 -3.90 12.55
N ARG A 52 7.48 -5.22 12.28
CA ARG A 52 6.31 -5.89 11.72
C ARG A 52 5.09 -5.75 12.63
N GLU A 53 5.22 -6.10 13.90
CA GLU A 53 4.09 -6.04 14.85
C GLU A 53 3.63 -4.61 15.12
N ILE A 54 4.57 -3.66 15.21
CA ILE A 54 4.23 -2.24 15.30
C ILE A 54 3.48 -1.82 14.03
N SER A 55 3.97 -2.19 12.85
CA SER A 55 3.31 -1.87 11.58
C SER A 55 1.93 -2.48 11.47
N GLU A 56 1.73 -3.74 11.85
CA GLU A 56 0.44 -4.42 11.86
C GLU A 56 -0.56 -3.78 12.83
N ARG A 57 -0.07 -3.16 13.91
CA ARG A 57 -0.90 -2.42 14.86
C ARG A 57 -1.42 -1.09 14.30
N PHE A 58 -0.59 -0.38 13.55
CA PHE A 58 -0.90 0.98 13.07
C PHE A 58 -1.42 1.02 11.63
N LEU A 59 -1.08 0.06 10.78
CA LEU A 59 -1.57 0.00 9.39
C LEU A 59 -3.11 0.00 9.29
N PRO A 60 -3.87 -0.71 10.14
CA PRO A 60 -5.34 -0.66 10.11
C PRO A 60 -5.92 0.74 10.35
N LEU A 61 -5.16 1.65 10.96
CA LEU A 61 -5.57 3.04 11.18
C LEU A 61 -5.38 3.90 9.92
N ASN A 62 -4.64 3.44 8.91
CA ASN A 62 -4.48 4.12 7.64
C ASN A 62 -5.74 3.94 6.77
N THR A 63 -6.76 4.75 7.00
CA THR A 63 -8.01 4.71 6.23
C THR A 63 -7.97 5.56 4.98
N GLY A 64 -7.05 6.53 4.85
CA GLY A 64 -6.92 7.42 3.69
C GLY A 64 -6.59 6.72 2.37
N GLY A 65 -6.14 5.47 2.42
CA GLY A 65 -5.91 4.65 1.23
C GLY A 65 -5.52 3.22 1.60
N ARG A 66 -5.45 2.34 0.59
CA ARG A 66 -4.82 1.03 0.78
C ARG A 66 -3.31 1.21 0.78
N ARG A 67 -2.64 0.57 1.73
CA ARG A 67 -1.18 0.57 1.81
C ARG A 67 -0.70 -0.83 2.10
N TYR A 68 0.30 -1.30 1.35
CA TYR A 68 0.88 -2.61 1.61
C TYR A 68 1.75 -2.57 2.86
N ILE A 69 1.82 -3.67 3.62
CA ILE A 69 2.55 -3.70 4.91
C ILE A 69 4.01 -3.29 4.76
N LEU A 70 4.70 -3.70 3.68
CA LEU A 70 6.09 -3.31 3.44
C LEU A 70 6.24 -1.81 3.13
N GLU A 71 5.25 -1.21 2.46
CA GLU A 71 5.25 0.25 2.20
C GLU A 71 5.01 1.02 3.49
N PHE A 72 4.23 0.45 4.42
CA PHE A 72 3.99 1.04 5.73
C PHE A 72 5.23 0.96 6.62
N GLU A 73 5.87 -0.22 6.67
CA GLU A 73 7.17 -0.42 7.33
C GLU A 73 8.22 0.55 6.79
N GLU A 74 8.31 0.70 5.47
CA GLU A 74 9.22 1.65 4.83
C GLU A 74 8.93 3.10 5.24
N GLY A 75 7.65 3.47 5.35
CA GLY A 75 7.26 4.78 5.87
C GLY A 75 7.76 5.03 7.29
N ILE A 76 7.68 4.02 8.16
CA ILE A 76 8.22 4.10 9.52
C ILE A 76 9.74 4.22 9.47
N VAL A 77 10.45 3.42 8.66
CA VAL A 77 11.91 3.49 8.51
C VAL A 77 12.37 4.86 8.02
N GLN A 78 11.67 5.46 7.05
CA GLN A 78 12.00 6.80 6.55
C GLN A 78 11.86 7.90 7.62
N LEU A 79 10.95 7.75 8.58
CA LEU A 79 10.76 8.70 9.68
C LEU A 79 11.76 8.52 10.84
N ASN A 80 12.44 7.36 10.90
CA ASN A 80 13.32 6.94 11.99
C ASN A 80 14.67 6.50 11.41
N PRO A 81 15.60 7.45 11.14
CA PRO A 81 16.88 7.20 10.47
C PRO A 81 17.74 6.10 11.11
N GLU A 82 17.58 5.87 12.41
CA GLU A 82 18.24 4.79 13.14
C GLU A 82 17.91 3.38 12.61
N LEU A 83 16.78 3.22 11.90
CA LEU A 83 16.36 1.94 11.32
C LEU A 83 16.85 1.71 9.87
N TRP A 84 17.57 2.66 9.27
CA TRP A 84 17.96 2.60 7.85
C TRP A 84 18.95 1.47 7.56
N GLU A 85 19.94 1.29 8.43
CA GLU A 85 20.96 0.25 8.28
C GLU A 85 20.46 -1.12 8.75
N ASN A 86 19.66 -1.13 9.82
CA ASN A 86 19.09 -2.35 10.38
C ASN A 86 17.67 -2.10 10.90
N ARG A 87 16.68 -2.59 10.16
CA ARG A 87 15.24 -2.52 10.52
C ARG A 87 14.91 -3.24 11.82
N GLY A 88 15.78 -4.15 12.26
CA GLY A 88 15.67 -4.89 13.51
C GLY A 88 16.25 -4.17 14.72
N ASP A 89 16.85 -2.98 14.58
CA ASP A 89 17.35 -2.20 15.72
C ASP A 89 16.22 -1.49 16.48
N ILE A 90 15.30 -2.32 16.99
CA ILE A 90 14.14 -1.92 17.77
C ILE A 90 14.34 -2.41 19.19
N ARG A 91 14.38 -1.48 20.15
CA ARG A 91 14.72 -1.76 21.55
C ARG A 91 13.62 -1.28 22.49
N PRO A 92 13.31 -2.02 23.57
CA PRO A 92 12.32 -1.58 24.56
C PRO A 92 12.63 -0.17 25.08
N GLY A 93 11.60 0.68 25.17
CA GLY A 93 11.71 2.08 25.57
C GLY A 93 12.05 3.05 24.44
N GLN A 94 12.50 2.57 23.27
CA GLN A 94 12.73 3.41 22.10
C GLN A 94 11.43 4.08 21.63
N GLN A 95 11.54 5.31 21.13
CA GLN A 95 10.44 6.05 20.55
C GLN A 95 10.47 5.95 19.04
N ILE A 96 9.46 5.30 18.46
CA ILE A 96 9.30 5.16 17.01
C ILE A 96 8.25 6.14 16.51
N LYS A 97 8.63 7.01 15.58
CA LYS A 97 7.72 7.93 14.89
C LYS A 97 6.92 7.20 13.83
N ILE A 98 5.62 7.40 13.82
CA ILE A 98 4.71 6.74 12.88
C ILE A 98 3.77 7.80 12.31
N ASN A 99 3.46 7.71 11.02
CA ASN A 99 2.39 8.48 10.42
C ASN A 99 1.45 7.60 9.59
N TYR A 100 0.20 8.03 9.48
CA TYR A 100 -0.82 7.39 8.65
C TYR A 100 -1.89 8.40 8.27
N TRP A 101 -2.59 8.12 7.18
CA TRP A 101 -3.68 8.98 6.69
C TRP A 101 -5.02 8.44 7.15
N VAL A 102 -5.86 9.33 7.70
CA VAL A 102 -7.25 9.01 8.02
C VAL A 102 -8.18 9.78 7.09
N LYS A 103 -9.28 9.14 6.67
CA LYS A 103 -10.39 9.84 6.01
C LYS A 103 -11.03 10.83 6.99
N GLU A 104 -11.34 12.03 6.52
CA GLU A 104 -12.23 12.94 7.24
C GLU A 104 -13.72 12.66 6.95
#